data_AF-A0A367B319-F1
#
_entry.id   AF-A0A367B319-F1
#
_cell.length_a   1.000
_cell.length_b   1.000
_cell.length_c   1.000
_cell.angle_alpha   90.00
_cell.angle_beta   90.00
_cell.angle_gamma   90.00
#
_symmetry.space_group_name_H-M   'P 1'
#
loop_
_entity.id
_entity.type
_entity.pdbx_description
1 polymer ?
#
loop_
_entity_poly.entity_id
_entity_poly.type
_entity_poly.pdbx_seq_one_letter_code
_entity_poly.pdbx_strand_id
1 'polypeptide(L)'
;MDEERAGVALSSLDSPLGDGLEVPKRALIDHFDAVADRLVPLLTGRPLSVKRVRPGQAPFMQRNVSKGAPEWVRTVPVWSEGSHREIHQVLCDDRRTLLWLGNQRAVELHVPFLRAGSPEPTGLVLDLDPPEGADFAVVVAAARLVRRALDDAGLGAAVKTSGSKGLHVVVPVQGSPVEDVAAATRALAARTAALDPELATTAYLLEDRGGRVFVDSTRSGQGTIVAAYSPRIRPGLPVSFPVGWDDLDDVRPADFTVSTAAALLGDRDPWAEALPDAQRLPDELVAEGHTIPVARVQAMHEGKRRKRAAEGA
;
A
#
# COMPACT_ATOMS: atom_id res chain seq x y z
N MET A 1 -26.28 13.10 -20.69
CA MET A 1 -26.71 13.25 -19.28
C MET A 1 -26.05 12.09 -18.59
N ASP A 2 -24.92 12.38 -17.96
CA ASP A 2 -24.00 11.35 -17.50
C ASP A 2 -24.56 10.74 -16.21
N GLU A 3 -24.57 9.41 -16.22
CA GLU A 3 -25.13 8.49 -15.24
C GLU A 3 -24.98 8.89 -13.76
N GLU A 4 -25.97 8.59 -12.92
CA GLU A 4 -25.89 8.78 -11.47
C GLU A 4 -25.78 7.43 -10.75
N ARG A 5 -24.83 7.31 -9.82
CA ARG A 5 -24.69 6.14 -8.95
C ARG A 5 -24.51 6.56 -7.50
N ALA A 6 -25.27 5.93 -6.60
CA ALA A 6 -25.24 6.24 -5.16
C ALA A 6 -25.40 7.75 -4.84
N GLY A 7 -26.18 8.50 -5.63
CA GLY A 7 -26.34 9.95 -5.44
C GLY A 7 -25.13 10.79 -5.87
N VAL A 8 -24.30 10.27 -6.77
CA VAL A 8 -23.17 10.98 -7.40
C VAL A 8 -23.41 11.04 -8.91
N ALA A 9 -23.57 12.25 -9.43
CA ALA A 9 -23.57 12.49 -10.87
C ALA A 9 -22.15 12.25 -11.43
N LEU A 10 -22.02 11.25 -12.28
CA LEU A 10 -20.77 10.90 -12.93
C LEU A 10 -20.62 11.77 -14.19
N SER A 11 -19.41 11.90 -14.70
CA SER A 11 -19.17 12.66 -15.94
C SER A 11 -18.07 12.04 -16.77
N SER A 12 -17.95 12.32 -18.07
CA SER A 12 -16.77 11.92 -18.88
C SER A 12 -16.41 10.42 -18.76
N LEU A 13 -17.43 9.57 -18.65
CA LEU A 13 -17.23 8.14 -18.34
C LEU A 13 -16.51 7.41 -19.47
N ASP A 14 -16.81 7.77 -20.71
CA ASP A 14 -16.24 7.10 -21.89
C ASP A 14 -14.91 7.72 -22.34
N SER A 15 -14.43 8.75 -21.63
CA SER A 15 -13.12 9.36 -21.89
C SER A 15 -11.99 8.52 -21.27
N PRO A 16 -10.81 8.46 -21.90
CA PRO A 16 -9.61 7.87 -21.30
C PRO A 16 -9.31 8.45 -19.92
N LEU A 17 -8.77 7.63 -19.01
CA LEU A 17 -8.53 8.02 -17.63
C LEU A 17 -7.39 9.05 -17.50
N GLY A 18 -6.43 9.03 -18.42
CA GLY A 18 -5.42 10.06 -18.59
C GLY A 18 -4.29 9.58 -19.49
N ASP A 19 -3.21 10.35 -19.55
CA ASP A 19 -2.13 10.14 -20.51
C ASP A 19 -1.45 8.78 -20.29
N GLY A 20 -1.36 7.97 -21.34
CA GLY A 20 -0.83 6.60 -21.29
C GLY A 20 -1.75 5.58 -20.60
N LEU A 21 -2.98 5.98 -20.27
CA LEU A 21 -4.03 5.13 -19.69
C LEU A 21 -5.25 5.13 -20.61
N GLU A 22 -5.22 4.26 -21.63
CA GLU A 22 -6.31 4.07 -22.59
C GLU A 22 -7.61 3.53 -21.95
N VAL A 23 -7.53 3.05 -20.71
CA VAL A 23 -8.68 2.56 -19.96
C VAL A 23 -9.68 3.71 -19.73
N PRO A 24 -10.97 3.57 -20.11
CA PRO A 24 -11.96 4.62 -19.91
C PRO A 24 -12.26 4.83 -18.43
N LYS A 25 -12.66 6.05 -18.04
CA LYS A 25 -13.01 6.35 -16.64
C LYS A 25 -14.13 5.43 -16.12
N ARG A 26 -15.05 5.02 -16.99
CA ARG A 26 -16.11 4.04 -16.70
C ARG A 26 -15.57 2.78 -16.05
N ALA A 27 -14.48 2.20 -16.56
CA ALA A 27 -13.92 0.97 -16.00
C ALA A 27 -13.39 1.16 -14.57
N LEU A 28 -12.85 2.34 -14.23
CA LEU A 28 -12.48 2.66 -12.85
C LEU A 28 -13.71 2.75 -11.94
N ILE A 29 -14.77 3.42 -12.41
CA ILE A 29 -16.01 3.56 -11.65
C ILE A 29 -16.66 2.20 -11.44
N ASP A 30 -16.80 1.39 -12.50
CA ASP A 30 -17.38 0.05 -12.45
C ASP A 30 -16.60 -0.85 -11.50
N HIS A 31 -15.27 -0.80 -11.52
CA HIS A 31 -14.42 -1.53 -10.58
C HIS A 31 -14.68 -1.11 -9.14
N PHE A 32 -14.59 0.18 -8.84
CA PHE A 32 -14.85 0.68 -7.48
C PHE A 32 -16.25 0.34 -6.99
N ASP A 33 -17.23 0.38 -7.88
CA ASP A 33 -18.58 0.01 -7.57
C ASP A 33 -18.71 -1.48 -7.22
N ALA A 34 -18.14 -2.34 -8.06
CA ALA A 34 -18.17 -3.79 -7.89
C ALA A 34 -17.43 -4.29 -6.63
N VAL A 35 -16.37 -3.59 -6.21
CA VAL A 35 -15.59 -3.95 -5.00
C VAL A 35 -15.95 -3.10 -3.79
N ALA A 36 -16.98 -2.24 -3.85
CA ALA A 36 -17.28 -1.27 -2.79
C ALA A 36 -17.44 -1.92 -1.42
N ASP A 37 -18.19 -3.03 -1.35
CA ASP A 37 -18.47 -3.74 -0.08
C ASP A 37 -17.21 -4.37 0.56
N ARG A 38 -16.15 -4.58 -0.24
CA ARG A 38 -14.86 -5.13 0.21
C ARG A 38 -13.82 -4.04 0.48
N LEU A 39 -13.80 -3.01 -0.37
CA LEU A 39 -12.82 -1.94 -0.33
C LEU A 39 -13.15 -0.92 0.76
N VAL A 40 -14.41 -0.49 0.91
CA VAL A 40 -14.81 0.53 1.89
C VAL A 40 -14.44 0.16 3.33
N PRO A 41 -14.65 -1.09 3.82
CA PRO A 41 -14.20 -1.48 5.16
C PRO A 41 -12.70 -1.28 5.40
N LEU A 42 -11.87 -1.40 4.36
CA LEU A 42 -10.42 -1.20 4.44
C LEU A 42 -10.05 0.28 4.53
N LEU A 43 -10.87 1.17 3.97
CA LEU A 43 -10.67 2.63 3.98
C LEU A 43 -11.29 3.31 5.20
N THR A 44 -12.32 2.70 5.78
CA THR A 44 -13.18 3.30 6.80
C THR A 44 -12.38 3.80 8.00
N GLY A 45 -12.63 5.05 8.36
CA GLY A 45 -11.99 5.72 9.50
C GLY A 45 -10.50 6.02 9.31
N ARG A 46 -9.94 5.86 8.10
CA ARG A 46 -8.52 6.12 7.82
C ARG A 46 -8.34 7.40 7.00
N PRO A 47 -7.43 8.31 7.40
CA PRO A 47 -7.11 9.49 6.59
C PRO A 47 -6.55 9.09 5.22
N LEU A 48 -7.32 9.32 4.16
CA LEU A 48 -7.00 8.81 2.83
C LEU A 48 -6.03 9.73 2.10
N SER A 49 -4.96 9.14 1.55
CA SER A 49 -4.15 9.76 0.51
C SER A 49 -4.54 9.16 -0.83
N VAL A 50 -4.77 9.98 -1.85
CA VAL A 50 -5.14 9.47 -3.18
C VAL A 50 -4.15 9.92 -4.24
N LYS A 51 -3.80 9.04 -5.17
CA LYS A 51 -3.07 9.43 -6.37
C LYS A 51 -4.06 9.67 -7.50
N ARG A 52 -4.01 10.87 -8.07
CA ARG A 52 -4.93 11.31 -9.12
C ARG A 52 -4.27 11.37 -10.47
N VAL A 53 -5.09 11.20 -11.49
CA VAL A 53 -4.74 11.44 -12.88
C VAL A 53 -5.58 12.59 -13.41
N ARG A 54 -4.97 13.47 -14.21
CA ARG A 54 -5.68 14.50 -14.98
C ARG A 54 -5.13 14.46 -16.41
N PRO A 55 -6.00 14.51 -17.44
CA PRO A 55 -5.53 14.59 -18.83
C PRO A 55 -4.54 15.75 -19.02
N GLY A 56 -3.43 15.49 -19.74
CA GLY A 56 -2.38 16.46 -19.98
C GLY A 56 -1.46 16.76 -18.79
N GLN A 57 -1.53 15.98 -17.70
CA GLN A 57 -0.74 16.21 -16.49
C GLN A 57 -0.17 14.92 -15.91
N ALA A 58 1.03 15.02 -15.34
CA ALA A 58 1.63 13.93 -14.59
C ALA A 58 0.75 13.55 -13.37
N PRO A 59 0.62 12.25 -13.05
CA PRO A 59 -0.07 11.81 -11.85
C PRO A 59 0.51 12.43 -10.57
N PHE A 60 -0.35 12.84 -9.65
CA PHE A 60 0.08 13.50 -8.41
C PHE A 60 -0.63 12.93 -7.18
N MET A 61 0.06 12.95 -6.05
CA MET A 61 -0.50 12.57 -4.76
C MET A 61 -1.28 13.74 -4.17
N GLN A 62 -2.54 13.51 -3.81
CA GLN A 62 -3.37 14.45 -3.06
C GLN A 62 -3.64 13.90 -1.68
N ARG A 63 -3.23 14.65 -0.66
CA ARG A 63 -3.56 14.39 0.74
C ARG A 63 -4.61 15.35 1.25
N ASN A 64 -4.44 16.64 0.98
CA ASN A 64 -5.39 17.68 1.34
C ASN A 64 -6.58 17.70 0.36
N VAL A 65 -7.80 17.62 0.85
CA VAL A 65 -9.03 17.72 0.05
C VAL A 65 -9.07 19.04 -0.72
N SER A 66 -9.63 19.01 -1.93
CA SER A 66 -9.80 20.22 -2.75
C SER A 66 -10.95 21.07 -2.23
N LYS A 67 -10.87 22.38 -2.45
CA LYS A 67 -12.02 23.30 -2.24
C LYS A 67 -13.19 22.85 -3.12
N GLY A 68 -14.40 22.91 -2.59
CA GLY A 68 -15.62 22.49 -3.29
C GLY A 68 -15.93 21.00 -3.24
N ALA A 69 -15.32 20.25 -2.30
CA ALA A 69 -15.83 18.92 -1.97
C ALA A 69 -17.28 19.03 -1.46
N PRO A 70 -18.18 18.10 -1.83
CA PRO A 70 -19.56 18.10 -1.34
C PRO A 70 -19.63 18.05 0.20
N GLU A 71 -20.65 18.68 0.79
CA GLU A 71 -20.79 18.77 2.26
C GLU A 71 -20.86 17.42 2.97
N TRP A 72 -21.35 16.38 2.28
CA TRP A 72 -21.44 15.03 2.83
C TRP A 72 -20.10 14.28 2.81
N VAL A 73 -19.07 14.78 2.11
CA VAL A 73 -17.72 14.19 2.14
C VAL A 73 -17.05 14.54 3.45
N ARG A 74 -16.94 13.55 4.33
CA ARG A 74 -16.28 13.71 5.62
C ARG A 74 -14.77 13.87 5.45
N THR A 75 -14.18 14.70 6.31
CA THR A 75 -12.74 14.90 6.37
C THR A 75 -12.26 14.93 7.80
N VAL A 76 -10.96 14.68 8.00
CA VAL A 76 -10.30 14.76 9.30
C VAL A 76 -9.05 15.65 9.19
N PRO A 77 -8.80 16.53 10.18
CA PRO A 77 -7.54 17.27 10.26
C PRO A 77 -6.38 16.33 10.55
N VAL A 78 -5.29 16.50 9.79
CA VAL A 78 -4.05 15.74 9.95
C VAL A 78 -2.88 16.72 9.84
N TRP A 79 -1.93 16.61 10.76
CA TRP A 79 -0.67 17.35 10.65
C TRP A 79 0.17 16.78 9.51
N SER A 80 0.55 17.63 8.56
CA SER A 80 1.41 17.24 7.44
C SER A 80 2.82 17.76 7.69
N GLU A 81 3.73 16.85 8.06
CA GLU A 81 5.15 17.16 8.27
C GLU A 81 5.78 17.82 7.04
N GLY A 82 5.48 17.32 5.83
CA GLY A 82 6.08 17.86 4.60
C GLY A 82 5.68 19.30 4.30
N SER A 83 4.52 19.76 4.77
CA SER A 83 4.03 21.12 4.53
C SER A 83 3.97 21.98 5.80
N HIS A 84 4.39 21.44 6.95
CA HIS A 84 4.36 22.08 8.27
C HIS A 84 3.03 22.81 8.57
N ARG A 85 1.92 22.15 8.24
CA ARG A 85 0.57 22.69 8.48
C ARG A 85 -0.45 21.57 8.59
N GLU A 86 -1.59 21.90 9.18
CA GLU A 86 -2.77 21.06 9.12
C GLU A 86 -3.32 20.98 7.69
N ILE A 87 -3.70 19.75 7.30
CA ILE A 87 -4.43 19.43 6.08
C ILE A 87 -5.67 18.63 6.43
N HIS A 88 -6.68 18.68 5.58
CA HIS A 88 -7.89 17.88 5.73
C HIS A 88 -7.85 16.70 4.76
N GLN A 89 -7.81 15.48 5.27
CA GLN A 89 -7.84 14.27 4.46
C GLN A 89 -9.25 13.70 4.43
N VAL A 90 -9.65 13.11 3.29
CA VAL A 90 -10.97 12.49 3.12
C VAL A 90 -11.05 11.23 3.98
N LEU A 91 -12.21 11.02 4.62
CA LEU A 91 -12.61 9.73 5.20
C LEU A 91 -13.57 9.06 4.22
N CYS A 92 -13.11 7.97 3.59
CA CYS A 92 -13.92 7.21 2.63
C CYS A 92 -14.65 6.08 3.37
N ASP A 93 -15.72 6.44 4.08
CA ASP A 93 -16.48 5.53 4.95
C ASP A 93 -17.66 4.86 4.24
N ASP A 94 -17.95 5.23 3.00
CA ASP A 94 -19.09 4.71 2.24
C ASP A 94 -18.84 4.64 0.73
N ARG A 95 -19.70 3.87 0.06
CA ARG A 95 -19.71 3.70 -1.40
C ARG A 95 -19.88 5.03 -2.14
N ARG A 96 -20.68 5.96 -1.62
CA ARG A 96 -20.94 7.26 -2.25
C ARG A 96 -19.65 8.09 -2.36
N THR A 97 -18.87 8.13 -1.29
CA THR A 97 -17.58 8.82 -1.21
C THR A 97 -16.55 8.15 -2.13
N LEU A 98 -16.53 6.82 -2.17
CA LEU A 98 -15.66 6.06 -3.08
C LEU A 98 -15.95 6.42 -4.55
N LEU A 99 -17.22 6.41 -4.97
CA LEU A 99 -17.60 6.75 -6.34
C LEU A 99 -17.33 8.22 -6.69
N TRP A 100 -17.50 9.14 -5.74
CA TRP A 100 -17.10 10.53 -5.93
C TRP A 100 -15.58 10.69 -6.11
N LEU A 101 -14.78 9.99 -5.30
CA LEU A 101 -13.32 9.98 -5.45
C LEU A 101 -12.94 9.48 -6.86
N GLY A 102 -13.53 8.37 -7.30
CA GLY A 102 -13.34 7.82 -8.64
C GLY A 102 -13.76 8.78 -9.75
N ASN A 103 -14.90 9.47 -9.60
CA ASN A 103 -15.38 10.45 -10.58
C ASN A 103 -14.39 11.61 -10.77
N GLN A 104 -13.72 11.99 -9.68
CA GLN A 104 -12.64 12.98 -9.64
C GLN A 104 -11.28 12.40 -10.07
N ARG A 105 -11.24 11.19 -10.63
CA ARG A 105 -10.04 10.47 -11.10
C ARG A 105 -9.01 10.20 -9.98
N ALA A 106 -9.46 9.93 -8.75
CA ALA A 106 -8.63 9.28 -7.74
C ALA A 106 -8.52 7.81 -8.10
N VAL A 107 -7.32 7.38 -8.50
CA VAL A 107 -7.10 6.04 -9.03
C VAL A 107 -6.49 5.13 -7.97
N GLU A 108 -5.43 5.60 -7.29
CA GLU A 108 -4.81 4.84 -6.22
C GLU A 108 -5.28 5.37 -4.86
N LEU A 109 -5.73 4.47 -3.99
CA LEU A 109 -6.23 4.75 -2.65
C LEU A 109 -5.21 4.22 -1.64
N HIS A 110 -4.52 5.14 -0.97
CA HIS A 110 -3.43 4.86 -0.05
C HIS A 110 -3.86 5.16 1.39
N VAL A 111 -3.86 4.14 2.23
CA VAL A 111 -4.30 4.20 3.62
C VAL A 111 -3.15 3.98 4.59
N PRO A 112 -3.12 4.69 5.74
CA PRO A 112 -2.25 4.34 6.85
C PRO A 112 -2.80 3.13 7.61
N PHE A 113 -1.94 2.46 8.37
CA PHE A 113 -2.40 1.46 9.35
C PHE A 113 -3.07 2.08 10.59
N LEU A 114 -3.13 3.41 10.68
CA LEU A 114 -3.81 4.14 11.74
C LEU A 114 -5.21 4.58 11.34
N ARG A 115 -6.16 4.45 12.26
CA ARG A 115 -7.45 5.14 12.16
C ARG A 115 -7.32 6.57 12.70
N ALA A 116 -8.11 7.48 12.17
CA ALA A 116 -8.21 8.85 12.65
C ALA A 116 -8.46 8.89 14.16
N GLY A 117 -7.62 9.61 14.90
CA GLY A 117 -7.72 9.76 16.35
C GLY A 117 -7.28 8.54 17.17
N SER A 118 -6.84 7.46 16.55
CA SER A 118 -6.30 6.29 17.24
C SER A 118 -4.77 6.35 17.30
N PRO A 119 -4.14 6.09 18.47
CA PRO A 119 -2.69 6.01 18.59
C PRO A 119 -2.14 4.63 18.20
N GLU A 120 -2.99 3.61 18.07
CA GLU A 120 -2.59 2.22 17.84
C GLU A 120 -2.77 1.82 16.37
N PRO A 121 -1.71 1.37 15.68
CA PRO A 121 -1.84 0.80 14.35
C PRO A 121 -2.65 -0.48 14.38
N THR A 122 -3.43 -0.71 13.31
CA THR A 122 -4.20 -1.93 13.12
C THR A 122 -3.43 -3.01 12.35
N GLY A 123 -2.19 -2.73 11.93
CA GLY A 123 -1.39 -3.67 11.17
C GLY A 123 0.03 -3.17 10.89
N LEU A 124 0.84 -4.08 10.37
CA LEU A 124 2.13 -3.80 9.75
C LEU A 124 2.20 -4.42 8.35
N VAL A 125 3.18 -3.97 7.57
CA VAL A 125 3.44 -4.51 6.23
C VAL A 125 4.92 -4.70 5.97
N LEU A 126 5.25 -5.80 5.30
CA LEU A 126 6.51 -5.97 4.58
C LEU A 126 6.23 -5.79 3.09
N ASP A 127 6.75 -4.69 2.52
CA ASP A 127 6.60 -4.35 1.10
C ASP A 127 7.81 -4.89 0.34
N LEU A 128 7.56 -5.80 -0.60
CA LEU A 128 8.60 -6.56 -1.28
C LEU A 128 8.81 -5.99 -2.68
N ASP A 129 9.89 -5.24 -2.83
CA ASP A 129 10.25 -4.57 -4.07
C ASP A 129 11.33 -5.37 -4.82
N PRO A 130 11.01 -5.96 -5.99
CA PRO A 130 12.00 -6.68 -6.77
C PRO A 130 13.01 -5.73 -7.42
N PRO A 131 14.18 -6.25 -7.85
CA PRO A 131 15.11 -5.51 -8.70
C PRO A 131 14.43 -5.10 -10.01
N GLU A 132 14.96 -4.04 -10.63
CA GLU A 132 14.47 -3.64 -11.94
C GLU A 132 14.69 -4.73 -12.98
N GLY A 133 13.63 -5.11 -13.70
CA GLY A 133 13.68 -6.13 -14.75
C GLY A 133 13.64 -7.58 -14.25
N ALA A 134 13.58 -7.81 -12.93
CA ALA A 134 13.51 -9.16 -12.38
C ALA A 134 12.16 -9.84 -12.67
N ASP A 135 12.19 -11.17 -12.77
CA ASP A 135 10.99 -12.00 -12.87
C ASP A 135 10.19 -11.94 -11.54
N PHE A 136 8.87 -12.04 -11.64
CA PHE A 136 7.98 -12.06 -10.47
C PHE A 136 8.26 -13.24 -9.53
N ALA A 137 8.77 -14.36 -10.03
CA ALA A 137 9.17 -15.51 -9.21
C ALA A 137 10.20 -15.13 -8.12
N VAL A 138 11.05 -14.14 -8.38
CA VAL A 138 12.04 -13.65 -7.40
C VAL A 138 11.36 -13.00 -6.19
N VAL A 139 10.28 -12.22 -6.41
CA VAL A 139 9.52 -11.63 -5.30
C VAL A 139 8.66 -12.66 -4.59
N VAL A 140 8.15 -13.67 -5.29
CA VAL A 140 7.43 -14.80 -4.67
C VAL A 140 8.35 -15.59 -3.74
N ALA A 141 9.59 -15.87 -4.17
CA ALA A 141 10.59 -16.52 -3.33
C ALA A 141 10.89 -15.69 -2.06
N ALA A 142 11.06 -14.37 -2.19
CA ALA A 142 11.22 -13.49 -1.03
C ALA A 142 9.98 -13.46 -0.11
N ALA A 143 8.76 -13.52 -0.67
CA ALA A 143 7.54 -13.62 0.13
C ALA A 143 7.46 -14.91 0.95
N ARG A 144 7.97 -16.03 0.41
CA ARG A 144 8.08 -17.29 1.17
C ARG A 144 9.07 -17.18 2.33
N LEU A 145 10.16 -16.42 2.18
CA LEU A 145 11.07 -16.11 3.30
C LEU A 145 10.37 -15.25 4.36
N VAL A 146 9.58 -14.27 3.94
CA VAL A 146 8.75 -13.48 4.87
C VAL A 146 7.79 -14.39 5.64
N ARG A 147 7.08 -15.29 4.95
CA ARG A 147 6.18 -16.25 5.58
C ARG A 147 6.91 -17.09 6.63
N ARG A 148 8.09 -17.60 6.32
CA ARG A 148 8.93 -18.33 7.27
C ARG A 148 9.34 -17.47 8.48
N ALA A 149 9.78 -16.24 8.27
CA ALA A 149 10.17 -15.34 9.36
C ALA A 149 8.99 -14.99 10.28
N LEU A 150 7.77 -14.91 9.72
CA LEU A 150 6.52 -14.73 10.45
C LEU A 150 6.14 -15.99 11.24
N ASP A 151 6.21 -17.16 10.61
CA ASP A 151 5.95 -18.45 11.26
C ASP A 151 6.89 -18.69 12.46
N ASP A 152 8.18 -18.40 12.29
CA ASP A 152 9.20 -18.45 13.35
C ASP A 152 8.90 -17.46 14.50
N ALA A 153 8.17 -16.38 14.23
CA ALA A 153 7.72 -15.40 15.23
C ALA A 153 6.29 -15.67 15.76
N GLY A 154 5.63 -16.74 15.31
CA GLY A 154 4.26 -17.08 15.69
C GLY A 154 3.21 -16.09 15.18
N LEU A 155 3.46 -15.43 14.04
CA LEU A 155 2.55 -14.44 13.45
C LEU A 155 1.95 -14.93 12.13
N GLY A 156 0.63 -14.77 11.97
CA GLY A 156 -0.08 -14.97 10.71
C GLY A 156 -0.10 -13.69 9.85
N ALA A 157 -0.19 -13.87 8.53
CA ALA A 157 -0.31 -12.77 7.57
C ALA A 157 -1.11 -13.16 6.32
N ALA A 158 -1.65 -12.14 5.64
CA ALA A 158 -2.20 -12.25 4.29
C ALA A 158 -1.26 -11.60 3.27
N VAL A 159 -1.28 -12.09 2.03
CA VAL A 159 -0.48 -11.56 0.92
C VAL A 159 -1.36 -11.00 -0.19
N LYS A 160 -0.90 -9.92 -0.81
CA LYS A 160 -1.52 -9.34 -1.99
C LYS A 160 -0.47 -8.88 -2.98
N THR A 161 -0.80 -8.88 -4.27
CA THR A 161 0.00 -8.16 -5.25
C THR A 161 0.00 -6.68 -4.92
N SER A 162 1.09 -5.99 -5.23
CA SER A 162 1.13 -4.52 -5.14
C SER A 162 0.29 -3.85 -6.23
N GLY A 163 -0.12 -4.58 -7.27
CA GLY A 163 -0.59 -4.02 -8.54
C GLY A 163 0.53 -3.34 -9.36
N SER A 164 1.79 -3.52 -8.96
CA SER A 164 2.97 -3.01 -9.66
C SER A 164 3.90 -4.17 -9.99
N LYS A 165 5.05 -4.27 -9.31
CA LYS A 165 6.04 -5.33 -9.54
C LYS A 165 6.19 -6.23 -8.31
N GLY A 166 5.86 -5.71 -7.13
CA GLY A 166 6.08 -6.37 -5.84
C GLY A 166 4.86 -7.02 -5.22
N LEU A 167 5.06 -7.53 -4.01
CA LEU A 167 4.05 -8.10 -3.12
C LEU A 167 3.99 -7.31 -1.81
N HIS A 168 2.82 -7.27 -1.19
CA HIS A 168 2.68 -6.78 0.19
C HIS A 168 2.25 -7.94 1.09
N VAL A 169 2.97 -8.16 2.18
CA VAL A 169 2.60 -9.11 3.23
C VAL A 169 2.11 -8.31 4.44
N VAL A 170 0.84 -8.46 4.80
CA VAL A 170 0.16 -7.66 5.82
C VAL A 170 -0.16 -8.52 7.04
N VAL A 171 0.24 -8.04 8.21
CA VAL A 171 -0.04 -8.66 9.51
C VAL A 171 -0.98 -7.73 10.28
N PRO A 172 -2.23 -8.14 10.57
CA PRO A 172 -3.10 -7.44 11.51
C PRO A 172 -2.52 -7.45 12.92
N VAL A 173 -2.40 -6.28 13.55
CA VAL A 173 -1.86 -6.13 14.91
C VAL A 173 -2.78 -5.31 15.81
N GLN A 174 -2.63 -5.46 17.12
CA GLN A 174 -3.35 -4.71 18.14
C GLN A 174 -2.52 -4.54 19.43
N GLY A 175 -2.81 -3.50 20.20
CA GLY A 175 -2.23 -3.32 21.54
C GLY A 175 -0.75 -2.97 21.55
N SER A 176 -0.24 -2.39 20.46
CA SER A 176 1.15 -1.92 20.36
C SER A 176 1.18 -0.50 19.81
N PRO A 177 2.03 0.38 20.36
CA PRO A 177 2.20 1.72 19.83
C PRO A 177 2.96 1.70 18.49
N VAL A 178 2.93 2.83 17.78
CA VAL A 178 3.50 2.97 16.42
C VAL A 178 4.96 2.56 16.34
N GLU A 179 5.75 2.94 17.33
CA GLU A 179 7.18 2.67 17.44
C GLU A 179 7.49 1.17 17.56
N ASP A 180 6.69 0.43 18.32
CA ASP A 180 6.86 -1.00 18.52
C ASP A 180 6.45 -1.79 17.28
N VAL A 181 5.37 -1.37 16.62
CA VAL A 181 4.96 -1.92 15.33
C VAL A 181 6.06 -1.71 14.27
N ALA A 182 6.64 -0.50 14.22
CA ALA A 182 7.76 -0.21 13.33
C ALA A 182 9.02 -1.02 13.69
N ALA A 183 9.30 -1.21 14.98
CA ALA A 183 10.39 -2.05 15.46
C ALA A 183 10.23 -3.51 15.03
N ALA A 184 9.09 -4.13 15.35
CA ALA A 184 8.80 -5.51 14.95
C ALA A 184 8.88 -5.70 13.42
N THR A 185 8.42 -4.72 12.64
CA THR A 185 8.55 -4.76 11.17
C THR A 185 10.02 -4.79 10.73
N ARG A 186 10.90 -4.00 11.37
CA ARG A 186 12.35 -4.02 11.08
C ARG A 186 12.97 -5.37 11.42
N ALA A 187 12.62 -5.94 12.58
CA ALA A 187 13.09 -7.27 12.97
C ALA A 187 12.67 -8.34 11.97
N LEU A 188 11.39 -8.38 11.56
CA LEU A 188 10.91 -9.31 10.54
C LEU A 188 11.63 -9.14 9.21
N ALA A 189 11.86 -7.91 8.76
CA ALA A 189 12.60 -7.63 7.54
C ALA A 189 14.07 -8.10 7.62
N ALA A 190 14.72 -7.86 8.75
CA ALA A 190 16.10 -8.30 8.99
C ALA A 190 16.21 -9.82 9.06
N ARG A 191 15.30 -10.49 9.79
CA ARG A 191 15.20 -11.95 9.83
C ARG A 191 14.99 -12.52 8.44
N THR A 192 14.06 -11.96 7.66
CA THR A 192 13.81 -12.35 6.26
C THR A 192 15.09 -12.28 5.42
N ALA A 193 15.81 -11.16 5.47
CA ALA A 193 17.04 -10.99 4.71
C ALA A 193 18.17 -11.94 5.19
N ALA A 194 18.18 -12.31 6.47
CA ALA A 194 19.15 -13.27 7.00
C ALA A 194 18.87 -14.72 6.58
N LEU A 195 17.62 -15.06 6.22
CA LEU A 195 17.27 -16.39 5.73
C LEU A 195 17.89 -16.70 4.36
N ASP A 196 18.00 -15.70 3.49
CA ASP A 196 18.70 -15.78 2.21
C ASP A 196 19.28 -14.41 1.82
N PRO A 197 20.54 -14.14 2.21
CA PRO A 197 21.21 -12.86 1.94
C PRO A 197 21.53 -12.61 0.46
N GLU A 198 21.46 -13.65 -0.39
CA GLU A 198 21.67 -13.52 -1.83
C GLU A 198 20.38 -13.15 -2.57
N LEU A 199 19.21 -13.45 -1.98
CA LEU A 199 17.91 -13.12 -2.55
C LEU A 199 17.31 -11.81 -2.00
N ALA A 200 17.46 -11.55 -0.70
CA ALA A 200 16.75 -10.48 0.00
C ALA A 200 17.68 -9.49 0.70
N THR A 201 17.24 -8.25 0.84
CA THR A 201 18.01 -7.18 1.49
C THR A 201 17.11 -6.16 2.19
N THR A 202 17.62 -5.55 3.24
CA THR A 202 17.03 -4.39 3.92
C THR A 202 17.74 -3.07 3.57
N ALA A 203 18.67 -3.10 2.61
CA ALA A 203 19.42 -1.93 2.17
C ALA A 203 18.48 -0.87 1.56
N TYR A 204 18.43 0.30 2.20
CA TYR A 204 17.52 1.38 1.81
C TYR A 204 17.89 1.98 0.44
N LEU A 205 19.18 2.24 0.19
CA LEU A 205 19.68 2.80 -1.06
C LEU A 205 19.66 1.74 -2.17
N LEU A 206 19.11 2.10 -3.33
CA LEU A 206 18.95 1.19 -4.47
C LEU A 206 20.29 0.58 -4.94
N GLU A 207 21.35 1.39 -4.97
CA GLU A 207 22.71 0.97 -5.34
C GLU A 207 23.29 -0.11 -4.42
N ASP A 208 22.93 -0.09 -3.14
CA ASP A 208 23.43 -1.04 -2.13
C ASP A 208 22.62 -2.35 -2.13
N ARG A 209 21.52 -2.43 -2.91
CA ARG A 209 20.67 -3.63 -2.97
C ARG A 209 21.29 -4.76 -3.77
N GLY A 210 22.23 -4.48 -4.67
CA GLY A 210 23.00 -5.50 -5.39
C GLY A 210 22.14 -6.51 -6.17
N GLY A 211 21.01 -6.07 -6.75
CA GLY A 211 20.13 -6.97 -7.51
C GLY A 211 19.25 -7.89 -6.66
N ARG A 212 19.11 -7.62 -5.35
CA ARG A 212 18.26 -8.37 -4.42
C ARG A 212 16.88 -7.73 -4.23
N VAL A 213 15.93 -8.52 -3.74
CA VAL A 213 14.60 -8.04 -3.34
C VAL A 213 14.74 -7.18 -2.10
N PHE A 214 14.24 -5.95 -2.18
CA PHE A 214 14.17 -5.07 -1.03
C PHE A 214 12.97 -5.43 -0.16
N VAL A 215 13.23 -5.79 1.09
CA VAL A 215 12.22 -6.03 2.11
C VAL A 215 11.99 -4.71 2.87
N ASP A 216 11.09 -3.89 2.34
CA ASP A 216 10.80 -2.56 2.87
C ASP A 216 9.97 -2.65 4.15
N SER A 217 10.59 -2.28 5.27
CA SER A 217 9.96 -2.15 6.59
C SER A 217 9.56 -0.71 6.92
N THR A 218 9.79 0.26 6.02
CA THR A 218 9.57 1.69 6.29
C THR A 218 8.12 2.13 6.12
N ARG A 219 7.25 1.23 5.67
CA ARG A 219 5.82 1.48 5.45
C ARG A 219 4.97 1.30 6.71
N SER A 220 5.46 0.54 7.68
CA SER A 220 4.77 0.34 8.96
C SER A 220 4.80 1.59 9.84
N GLY A 221 3.68 1.86 10.51
CA GLY A 221 3.47 3.06 11.32
C GLY A 221 2.69 4.15 10.59
N GLN A 222 3.29 5.34 10.42
CA GLN A 222 2.63 6.51 9.82
C GLN A 222 2.63 6.52 8.28
N GLY A 223 3.32 5.57 7.65
CA GLY A 223 3.31 5.41 6.19
C GLY A 223 1.94 4.98 5.68
N THR A 224 1.69 5.23 4.39
CA THR A 224 0.51 4.73 3.69
C THR A 224 0.88 3.61 2.74
N ILE A 225 0.00 2.63 2.62
CA ILE A 225 0.06 1.56 1.62
C ILE A 225 -1.16 1.65 0.71
N VAL A 226 -1.02 1.25 -0.55
CA VAL A 226 -2.19 1.05 -1.41
C VAL A 226 -3.11 -0.03 -0.81
N ALA A 227 -4.38 0.29 -0.66
CA ALA A 227 -5.38 -0.63 -0.11
C ALA A 227 -5.53 -1.87 -1.02
N ALA A 228 -5.88 -3.02 -0.44
CA ALA A 228 -6.35 -4.13 -1.27
C ALA A 228 -7.55 -3.69 -2.11
N TYR A 229 -7.66 -4.20 -3.33
CA TYR A 229 -8.64 -3.81 -4.35
C TYR A 229 -8.45 -2.40 -4.95
N SER A 230 -7.49 -1.59 -4.48
CA SER A 230 -7.18 -0.32 -5.13
C SER A 230 -6.37 -0.54 -6.43
N PRO A 231 -6.72 0.13 -7.54
CA PRO A 231 -5.92 0.16 -8.76
C PRO A 231 -4.59 0.90 -8.59
N ARG A 232 -3.71 0.72 -9.57
CA ARG A 232 -2.43 1.41 -9.75
C ARG A 232 -2.40 2.16 -11.08
N ILE A 233 -1.76 3.34 -11.10
CA ILE A 233 -1.64 4.17 -12.31
C ILE A 233 -0.54 3.57 -13.22
N ARG A 234 -0.93 2.53 -13.93
CA ARG A 234 -0.13 1.78 -14.91
C ARG A 234 -1.05 1.33 -16.06
N PRO A 235 -0.49 0.99 -17.25
CA PRO A 235 -1.30 0.44 -18.35
C PRO A 235 -2.17 -0.73 -17.87
N GLY A 236 -3.46 -0.69 -18.23
CA GLY A 236 -4.46 -1.68 -17.78
C GLY A 236 -5.03 -1.45 -16.38
N LEU A 237 -4.52 -0.48 -15.60
CA LEU A 237 -4.91 -0.24 -14.20
C LEU A 237 -4.89 -1.52 -13.34
N PRO A 238 -3.72 -2.18 -13.21
CA PRO A 238 -3.57 -3.33 -12.34
C PRO A 238 -3.98 -3.01 -10.90
N VAL A 239 -4.57 -3.99 -10.22
CA VAL A 239 -5.17 -3.87 -8.90
C VAL A 239 -4.24 -4.48 -7.86
N SER A 240 -4.13 -3.85 -6.68
CA SER A 240 -3.51 -4.52 -5.53
C SER A 240 -4.43 -5.65 -5.07
N PHE A 241 -4.20 -6.85 -5.58
CA PHE A 241 -5.16 -7.94 -5.52
C PHE A 241 -4.74 -9.00 -4.48
N PRO A 242 -5.63 -9.41 -3.57
CA PRO A 242 -5.40 -10.52 -2.63
C PRO A 242 -5.05 -11.83 -3.36
N VAL A 243 -4.07 -12.56 -2.87
CA VAL A 243 -3.69 -13.87 -3.46
C VAL A 243 -3.50 -14.87 -2.33
N GLY A 244 -3.92 -16.13 -2.55
CA GLY A 244 -3.58 -17.22 -1.65
C GLY A 244 -2.07 -17.48 -1.66
N TRP A 245 -1.50 -17.88 -0.52
CA TRP A 245 -0.07 -18.19 -0.44
C TRP A 245 0.36 -19.30 -1.42
N ASP A 246 -0.53 -20.26 -1.66
CA ASP A 246 -0.28 -21.41 -2.53
C ASP A 246 -0.43 -21.07 -4.02
N ASP A 247 -1.14 -19.99 -4.35
CA ASP A 247 -1.38 -19.53 -5.73
C ASP A 247 -0.30 -18.57 -6.24
N LEU A 248 0.68 -18.18 -5.41
CA LEU A 248 1.63 -17.11 -5.73
C LEU A 248 2.50 -17.40 -6.96
N ASP A 249 2.83 -18.67 -7.23
CA ASP A 249 3.66 -19.04 -8.39
C ASP A 249 2.88 -18.87 -9.73
N ASP A 250 1.56 -18.96 -9.68
CA ASP A 250 0.67 -19.06 -10.84
C ASP A 250 0.07 -17.72 -11.28
N VAL A 251 0.39 -16.63 -10.58
CA VAL A 251 -0.21 -15.32 -10.85
C VAL A 251 0.84 -14.26 -11.16
N ARG A 252 0.43 -13.21 -11.85
CA ARG A 252 1.20 -12.00 -12.10
C ARG A 252 0.33 -10.77 -11.77
N PRO A 253 0.92 -9.65 -11.34
CA PRO A 253 0.14 -8.44 -11.04
C PRO A 253 -0.71 -7.93 -12.21
N ALA A 254 -0.30 -8.21 -13.46
CA ALA A 254 -1.02 -7.81 -14.66
C ALA A 254 -2.30 -8.62 -14.92
N ASP A 255 -2.48 -9.77 -14.28
CA ASP A 255 -3.69 -10.60 -14.42
C ASP A 255 -4.90 -9.95 -13.75
N PHE A 256 -4.64 -9.09 -12.75
CA PHE A 256 -5.64 -8.41 -11.95
C PHE A 256 -5.72 -6.95 -12.35
N THR A 257 -6.73 -6.58 -13.13
CA THR A 257 -6.97 -5.21 -13.60
C THR A 257 -8.36 -4.75 -13.17
N VAL A 258 -8.66 -3.47 -13.32
CA VAL A 258 -10.03 -2.96 -13.14
C VAL A 258 -11.07 -3.67 -14.02
N SER A 259 -10.64 -4.31 -15.11
CA SER A 259 -11.52 -5.03 -16.04
C SER A 259 -11.65 -6.52 -15.73
N THR A 260 -10.71 -7.11 -14.98
CA THR A 260 -10.68 -8.56 -14.71
C THR A 260 -10.96 -8.89 -13.25
N ALA A 261 -10.57 -8.03 -12.30
CA ALA A 261 -10.59 -8.31 -10.88
C ALA A 261 -11.99 -8.69 -10.35
N ALA A 262 -13.03 -7.92 -10.71
CA ALA A 262 -14.38 -8.18 -10.22
C ALA A 262 -14.90 -9.58 -10.59
N ALA A 263 -14.63 -10.04 -11.82
CA ALA A 263 -15.05 -11.37 -12.27
C ALA A 263 -14.34 -12.51 -11.51
N LEU A 264 -13.07 -12.31 -11.14
CA LEU A 264 -12.29 -13.28 -10.38
C LEU A 264 -12.75 -13.42 -8.93
N LEU A 265 -13.36 -12.37 -8.36
CA LEU A 265 -13.86 -12.38 -6.98
C LEU A 265 -15.17 -13.15 -6.84
N GLY A 266 -16.07 -13.05 -7.82
CA GLY A 266 -17.45 -13.50 -7.66
C GLY A 266 -18.08 -12.87 -6.42
N ASP A 267 -18.70 -13.70 -5.56
CA ASP A 267 -19.31 -13.27 -4.30
C ASP A 267 -18.36 -13.32 -3.09
N ARG A 268 -17.12 -13.80 -3.27
CA ARG A 268 -16.15 -14.00 -2.17
C ARG A 268 -15.39 -12.73 -1.78
N ASP A 269 -14.83 -12.69 -0.58
CA ASP A 269 -13.86 -11.67 -0.18
C ASP A 269 -12.54 -12.35 0.24
N PRO A 270 -11.66 -12.67 -0.72
CA PRO A 270 -10.42 -13.40 -0.43
C PRO A 270 -9.48 -12.65 0.50
N TRP A 271 -9.58 -11.31 0.57
CA TRP A 271 -8.78 -10.55 1.53
C TRP A 271 -9.26 -10.78 2.96
N ALA A 272 -10.57 -10.65 3.20
CA ALA A 272 -11.15 -10.88 4.53
C ALA A 272 -10.99 -12.36 4.94
N GLU A 273 -11.14 -13.29 4.01
CA GLU A 273 -10.95 -14.73 4.24
C GLU A 273 -9.51 -15.10 4.60
N ALA A 274 -8.52 -14.42 4.02
CA ALA A 274 -7.09 -14.72 4.23
C ALA A 274 -6.47 -13.99 5.42
N LEU A 275 -7.05 -12.88 5.87
CA LEU A 275 -6.53 -12.11 7.00
C LEU A 275 -6.75 -12.89 8.31
N PRO A 276 -5.70 -13.10 9.12
CA PRO A 276 -5.89 -13.62 10.46
C PRO A 276 -6.51 -12.54 11.36
N ASP A 277 -7.00 -12.96 12.53
CA ASP A 277 -7.38 -12.03 13.60
C ASP A 277 -6.22 -11.09 13.97
N ALA A 278 -6.54 -9.94 14.57
CA ALA A 278 -5.53 -8.99 15.04
C ALA A 278 -4.68 -9.62 16.15
N GLN A 279 -3.36 -9.61 15.97
CA GLN A 279 -2.40 -10.28 16.85
C GLN A 279 -1.65 -9.29 17.74
N ARG A 280 -1.23 -9.73 18.93
CA ARG A 280 -0.25 -8.99 19.73
C ARG A 280 1.15 -9.33 19.23
N LEU A 281 2.01 -8.32 19.15
CA LEU A 281 3.39 -8.53 18.74
C LEU A 281 4.17 -9.22 19.88
N PRO A 282 5.04 -10.21 19.58
CA PRO A 282 5.92 -10.80 20.58
C PRO A 282 6.92 -9.78 21.13
N ASP A 283 7.06 -9.71 22.46
CA ASP A 283 7.96 -8.76 23.13
C ASP A 283 9.41 -8.88 22.66
N GLU A 284 9.88 -10.11 22.42
CA GLU A 284 11.23 -10.38 21.91
C GLU A 284 11.46 -9.83 20.50
N LEU A 285 10.43 -9.88 19.64
CA LEU A 285 10.49 -9.36 18.28
C LEU A 285 10.55 -7.83 18.29
N VAL A 286 9.75 -7.21 19.17
CA VAL A 286 9.76 -5.76 19.38
C VAL A 286 11.12 -5.31 19.92
N ALA A 287 11.64 -6.00 20.95
CA ALA A 287 12.93 -5.70 21.55
C ALA A 287 14.08 -5.79 20.54
N GLU A 288 14.13 -6.86 19.73
CA GLU A 288 15.08 -6.99 18.63
C GLU A 288 14.97 -5.81 17.65
N GLY A 289 13.75 -5.46 17.25
CA GLY A 289 13.47 -4.38 16.32
C GLY A 289 13.92 -2.99 16.78
N HIS A 290 13.95 -2.77 18.10
CA HIS A 290 14.48 -1.54 18.70
C HIS A 290 16.00 -1.47 18.66
N THR A 291 16.70 -2.61 18.59
CA THR A 291 18.15 -2.64 18.37
C THR A 291 18.55 -2.35 16.92
N ILE A 292 17.62 -2.55 15.97
CA ILE A 292 17.86 -2.36 14.54
C ILE A 292 17.60 -0.89 14.19
N PRO A 293 18.61 -0.16 13.68
CA PRO A 293 18.43 1.25 13.35
C PRO A 293 17.45 1.45 12.18
N VAL A 294 16.84 2.64 12.12
CA VAL A 294 15.96 3.00 11.01
C VAL A 294 16.78 3.16 9.72
N ALA A 295 16.57 2.29 8.74
CA ALA A 295 17.37 2.21 7.51
C ALA A 295 17.49 3.55 6.76
N ARG A 296 16.40 4.34 6.69
CA ARG A 296 16.43 5.68 6.09
C ARG A 296 17.37 6.65 6.82
N VAL A 297 17.44 6.57 8.15
CA VAL A 297 18.32 7.42 8.96
C VAL A 297 19.78 7.01 8.76
N GLN A 298 20.05 5.70 8.71
CA GLN A 298 21.38 5.18 8.40
C GLN A 298 21.86 5.65 7.02
N ALA A 299 21.04 5.48 5.99
CA ALA A 299 21.35 5.93 4.63
C ALA A 299 21.62 7.44 4.56
N MET A 300 20.86 8.27 5.29
CA MET A 300 21.11 9.71 5.36
C MET A 300 22.47 10.02 6.02
N HIS A 301 22.83 9.33 7.09
CA HIS A 301 24.13 9.50 7.73
C HIS A 301 25.28 9.03 6.83
N GLU A 302 25.11 7.94 6.11
CA GLU A 302 26.08 7.43 5.14
C GLU A 302 26.28 8.37 3.96
N GLY A 303 25.21 8.88 3.37
CA GLY A 303 25.28 9.89 2.32
C GLY A 303 26.04 11.14 2.77
N LYS A 304 25.80 11.61 4.01
CA LYS A 304 26.56 12.72 4.60
C LYS A 304 28.04 12.38 4.79
N ARG A 305 28.37 11.15 5.22
CA ARG A 305 29.77 10.69 5.36
C ARG A 305 30.49 10.64 4.01
N ARG A 306 29.88 10.02 3.00
CA ARG A 306 30.43 9.92 1.63
C ARG A 306 30.67 11.31 1.03
N LYS A 307 29.72 12.23 1.19
CA LYS A 307 29.86 13.63 0.74
C LYS A 307 31.04 14.35 1.41
N ARG A 308 31.17 14.24 2.74
CA ARG A 308 32.30 14.85 3.47
C ARG A 308 33.65 14.29 3.06
N ALA A 309 33.73 12.98 2.79
CA ALA A 309 34.96 12.35 2.32
C ALA A 309 35.34 12.83 0.90
N ALA A 310 34.35 13.06 0.03
CA ALA A 310 34.57 13.58 -1.33
C ALA A 310 34.91 15.08 -1.36
N GLU A 311 34.45 15.88 -0.40
CA GLU A 311 34.77 17.32 -0.29
C GLU A 311 36.13 17.58 0.40
N GLY A 312 36.68 16.57 1.08
CA GLY A 312 37.98 16.63 1.76
C GLY A 312 39.14 15.96 1.00
N ALA A 313 38.89 15.44 -0.21
CA ALA A 313 39.86 14.82 -1.11
C ALA A 313 40.08 15.71 -2.34
#